data_AF-A0A2V9S960-F1
#
_entry.id   AF-A0A2V9S960-F1
#
_cell.length_a   1.000
_cell.length_b   1.000
_cell.length_c   1.000
_cell.angle_alpha   90.00
_cell.angle_beta   90.00
_cell.angle_gamma   90.00
#
_symmetry.space_group_name_H-M   'P 1'
#
loop_
_entity.id
_entity.type
_entity.pdbx_description
1 polymer ?
#
loop_
_entity_poly.entity_id
_entity_poly.type
_entity_poly.pdbx_seq_one_letter_code
_entity_poly.pdbx_strand_id
1 'polypeptide(L)'
;MARDRKAFDFEHRLLMPDGSVKSVRVVGHPSTNNESGNFEFVGAVTDITDRKRAEEALRRSEGYLAEAQRLTQSGSWAWNVRTGARFWSQETFRIFGCDPERVKPTWSDILERVHPEDRPAVVQRAEMETTQRVDSEIDFRVVLPDGGIKHLHSIAHPVMDEAGEITEIVGTLMDVTERKRAEALRDGESRK
;
A
#
# COMPACT_ATOMS: atom_id res chain seq x y z
N MET A 1 25.08 4.70 33.20
CA MET A 1 24.80 3.55 32.31
C MET A 1 26.00 2.62 32.08
N ALA A 2 27.23 2.95 32.50
CA ALA A 2 28.42 2.11 32.29
C ALA A 2 28.69 1.03 33.38
N ARG A 3 27.81 0.84 34.37
CA ARG A 3 28.08 -0.08 35.50
C ARG A 3 27.68 -1.54 35.24
N ASP A 4 26.83 -1.82 34.25
CA ASP A 4 26.24 -3.16 34.08
C ASP A 4 26.98 -4.06 33.07
N ARG A 5 28.08 -3.59 32.46
CA ARG A 5 28.86 -4.36 31.47
C ARG A 5 28.03 -4.93 30.30
N LYS A 6 26.88 -4.35 29.99
CA LYS A 6 25.99 -4.78 28.91
C LYS A 6 26.24 -4.02 27.63
N ALA A 7 25.98 -4.68 26.50
CA ALA A 7 25.90 -4.03 25.21
C ALA A 7 24.81 -2.94 25.22
N PHE A 8 25.00 -1.91 24.40
CA PHE A 8 24.02 -0.85 24.21
C PHE A 8 23.85 -0.52 22.73
N ASP A 9 22.64 -0.13 22.37
CA ASP A 9 22.25 0.31 21.04
C ASP A 9 21.23 1.43 21.22
N PHE A 10 21.61 2.64 20.80
CA PHE A 10 20.71 3.79 20.88
C PHE A 10 20.95 4.76 19.73
N GLU A 11 19.92 5.51 19.40
CA GLU A 11 20.01 6.61 18.44
C GLU A 11 20.09 7.95 19.19
N HIS A 12 20.94 8.85 18.72
CA HIS A 12 21.08 10.19 19.28
C HIS A 12 21.13 11.26 18.19
N ARG A 13 20.75 12.48 18.52
CA ARG A 13 20.87 13.64 17.62
C ARG A 13 22.07 14.49 18.05
N LEU A 14 22.97 14.74 17.12
CA LEU A 14 24.14 15.58 17.31
C LEU A 14 23.97 16.88 16.52
N LEU A 15 24.16 18.02 17.19
CA LEU A 15 24.29 19.30 16.53
C LEU A 15 25.75 19.46 16.08
N MET A 16 25.95 19.64 14.79
CA MET A 16 27.26 19.80 14.18
C MET A 16 27.72 21.27 14.24
N PRO A 17 29.04 21.56 14.10
CA PRO A 17 29.54 22.93 14.13
C PRO A 17 28.97 23.85 13.03
N ASP A 18 28.55 23.28 11.91
CA ASP A 18 27.89 24.00 10.80
C ASP A 18 26.38 24.27 11.06
N GLY A 19 25.87 23.89 12.24
CA GLY A 19 24.48 24.04 12.62
C GLY A 19 23.55 22.91 12.12
N SER A 20 24.06 21.98 11.32
CA SER A 20 23.27 20.82 10.87
C SER A 20 23.04 19.84 12.02
N VAL A 21 21.90 19.11 11.98
CA VAL A 21 21.63 18.03 12.94
C VAL A 21 21.83 16.69 12.26
N LYS A 22 22.72 15.87 12.83
CA LYS A 22 22.92 14.48 12.43
C LYS A 22 22.25 13.53 13.41
N SER A 23 21.51 12.55 12.90
CA SER A 23 21.08 11.42 13.70
C SER A 23 22.15 10.33 13.59
N VAL A 24 22.65 9.84 14.73
CA VAL A 24 23.63 8.77 14.77
C VAL A 24 23.09 7.58 15.54
N ARG A 25 23.39 6.37 15.07
CA ARG A 25 23.20 5.13 15.84
C ARG A 25 24.53 4.79 16.50
N VAL A 26 24.51 4.60 17.81
CA VAL A 26 25.67 4.21 18.60
C VAL A 26 25.43 2.80 19.12
N VAL A 27 26.28 1.87 18.69
CA VAL A 27 26.28 0.49 19.17
C VAL A 27 27.60 0.24 19.90
N GLY A 28 27.54 -0.37 21.07
CA GLY A 28 28.72 -0.74 21.85
C GLY A 28 28.58 -2.11 22.48
N HIS A 29 29.64 -2.92 22.40
CA HIS A 29 29.73 -4.24 22.99
C HIS A 29 30.96 -4.33 23.90
N PRO A 30 30.87 -5.05 25.03
CA PRO A 30 32.03 -5.30 25.87
C PRO A 30 33.02 -6.23 25.17
N SER A 31 34.29 -5.86 25.16
CA SER A 31 35.39 -6.73 24.72
C SER A 31 35.84 -7.60 25.90
N THR A 32 35.82 -8.92 25.72
CA THR A 32 36.27 -9.88 26.75
C THR A 32 37.74 -10.26 26.62
N ASN A 33 38.49 -9.63 25.71
CA ASN A 33 39.83 -10.05 25.35
C ASN A 33 40.87 -8.98 25.71
N ASN A 34 41.30 -8.97 26.97
CA ASN A 34 42.51 -8.26 27.38
C ASN A 34 43.22 -9.10 28.47
N GLU A 35 44.47 -9.52 28.21
CA GLU A 35 45.34 -10.23 29.16
C GLU A 35 45.60 -9.41 30.45
N SER A 36 45.26 -8.11 30.43
CA SER A 36 45.49 -7.16 31.52
C SER A 36 44.36 -7.09 32.56
N GLY A 37 43.23 -7.78 32.37
CA GLY A 37 42.07 -7.74 33.29
C GLY A 37 41.25 -6.44 33.25
N ASN A 38 41.56 -5.50 32.35
CA ASN A 38 40.80 -4.26 32.13
C ASN A 38 39.59 -4.50 31.21
N PHE A 39 38.48 -3.83 31.53
CA PHE A 39 37.23 -3.94 30.80
C PHE A 39 37.12 -2.87 29.72
N GLU A 40 37.01 -3.27 28.46
CA GLU A 40 36.94 -2.37 27.30
C GLU A 40 35.58 -2.49 26.59
N PHE A 41 35.14 -1.41 25.95
CA PHE A 41 34.00 -1.44 25.02
C PHE A 41 34.50 -1.15 23.61
N VAL A 42 34.05 -1.96 22.65
CA VAL A 42 34.21 -1.69 21.22
C VAL A 42 32.86 -1.26 20.69
N GLY A 43 32.83 -0.14 19.96
CA GLY A 43 31.59 0.40 19.43
C GLY A 43 31.76 1.03 18.06
N ALA A 44 30.61 1.21 17.40
CA ALA A 44 30.50 1.89 16.13
C ALA A 44 29.49 3.04 16.25
N VAL A 45 29.80 4.15 15.58
CA VAL A 45 28.89 5.28 15.41
C VAL A 45 28.59 5.40 13.94
N THR A 46 27.34 5.20 13.57
CA THR A 46 26.89 5.28 12.17
C THR A 46 25.98 6.49 12.02
N ASP A 47 26.29 7.37 11.06
CA ASP A 47 25.36 8.42 10.66
C ASP A 47 24.16 7.78 9.95
N ILE A 48 22.97 8.00 10.50
CA ILE A 48 21.69 7.48 9.98
C ILE A 48 20.77 8.61 9.52
N THR A 49 21.30 9.82 9.36
CA THR A 49 20.51 11.02 9.04
C THR A 49 19.73 10.84 7.74
N ASP A 50 20.39 10.41 6.67
CA ASP A 50 19.76 10.27 5.36
C ASP A 50 18.74 9.14 5.34
N ARG A 51 19.03 8.03 6.04
CA ARG A 51 18.07 6.93 6.24
C ARG A 51 16.78 7.44 6.92
N LYS A 52 16.90 8.15 8.04
CA LYS A 52 15.72 8.68 8.75
C LYS A 52 14.95 9.72 7.92
N ARG A 53 15.65 10.55 7.16
CA ARG A 53 15.00 11.52 6.24
C ARG A 53 14.22 10.81 5.14
N ALA A 54 14.79 9.76 4.54
CA ALA A 54 14.11 8.96 3.52
C ALA A 54 12.88 8.23 4.10
N GLU A 55 13.01 7.62 5.28
CA GLU A 55 11.89 6.97 5.99
C GLU A 55 10.77 7.97 6.32
N GLU A 56 11.12 9.17 6.78
CA GLU A 56 10.12 10.20 7.08
C GLU A 56 9.44 10.74 5.82
N ALA A 57 10.19 10.95 4.74
CA ALA A 57 9.65 11.39 3.45
C ALA A 57 8.70 10.35 2.87
N LEU A 58 9.07 9.06 2.93
CA LEU A 58 8.22 7.95 2.52
C LEU A 58 6.92 7.93 3.33
N ARG A 59 7.02 7.93 4.67
CA ARG A 59 5.84 7.94 5.56
C ARG A 59 4.91 9.11 5.28
N ARG A 60 5.48 10.28 4.97
CA ARG A 60 4.70 11.48 4.64
C ARG A 60 3.99 11.34 3.30
N SER A 61 4.68 10.81 2.29
CA SER A 61 4.11 10.53 0.96
C SER A 61 2.96 9.53 1.05
N GLU A 62 3.16 8.42 1.78
CA GLU A 62 2.12 7.41 2.03
C GLU A 62 0.92 8.01 2.76
N GLY A 63 1.15 8.88 3.75
CA GLY A 63 0.10 9.60 4.46
C GLY A 63 -0.73 10.49 3.53
N TYR A 64 -0.09 11.26 2.65
CA TYR A 64 -0.81 12.09 1.66
C TYR A 64 -1.58 11.26 0.66
N LEU A 65 -1.03 10.14 0.19
CA LEU A 65 -1.73 9.22 -0.71
C LEU A 65 -2.98 8.64 -0.03
N ALA A 66 -2.85 8.14 1.20
CA ALA A 66 -3.97 7.58 1.95
C ALA A 66 -5.08 8.61 2.23
N GLU A 67 -4.70 9.86 2.52
CA GLU A 67 -5.64 10.96 2.71
C GLU A 67 -6.38 11.30 1.40
N ALA A 68 -5.65 11.42 0.29
CA ALA A 68 -6.23 11.69 -1.03
C ALA A 68 -7.23 10.59 -1.42
N GLN A 69 -6.85 9.32 -1.27
CA GLN A 69 -7.71 8.17 -1.53
C GLN A 69 -9.01 8.22 -0.72
N ARG A 70 -8.93 8.55 0.58
CA ARG A 70 -10.11 8.66 1.45
C ARG A 70 -11.02 9.81 1.02
N LEU A 71 -10.45 10.97 0.66
CA LEU A 71 -11.21 12.14 0.23
C LEU A 71 -11.92 11.93 -1.11
N THR A 72 -11.30 11.19 -2.03
CA THR A 72 -11.88 10.91 -3.35
C THR A 72 -12.67 9.60 -3.40
N GLN A 73 -12.79 8.88 -2.28
CA GLN A 73 -13.40 7.55 -2.20
C GLN A 73 -12.84 6.61 -3.28
N SER A 74 -11.52 6.70 -3.49
CA SER A 74 -10.80 5.96 -4.52
C SER A 74 -9.74 5.08 -3.85
N GLY A 75 -9.87 3.77 -3.98
CA GLY A 75 -8.88 2.81 -3.50
C GLY A 75 -7.90 2.40 -4.58
N SER A 76 -6.64 2.16 -4.24
CA SER A 76 -5.69 1.49 -5.15
C SER A 76 -5.62 -0.02 -4.91
N TRP A 77 -5.32 -0.75 -5.96
CA TRP A 77 -5.07 -2.18 -5.90
C TRP A 77 -3.92 -2.54 -6.84
N ALA A 78 -3.25 -3.65 -6.55
CA ALA A 78 -2.28 -4.24 -7.44
C ALA A 78 -2.40 -5.76 -7.43
N TRP A 79 -2.04 -6.38 -8.55
CA TRP A 79 -1.98 -7.81 -8.73
C TRP A 79 -0.66 -8.18 -9.40
N ASN A 80 0.22 -8.83 -8.65
CA ASN A 80 1.43 -9.39 -9.20
C ASN A 80 1.09 -10.65 -9.99
N VAL A 81 1.27 -10.61 -11.32
CA VAL A 81 0.83 -11.69 -12.21
C VAL A 81 1.67 -12.95 -12.06
N ARG A 82 2.92 -12.84 -11.59
CA ARG A 82 3.85 -13.98 -11.42
C ARG A 82 3.59 -14.77 -10.16
N THR A 83 3.33 -14.06 -9.06
CA THR A 83 3.14 -14.67 -7.73
C THR A 83 1.66 -14.87 -7.37
N GLY A 84 0.76 -14.18 -8.07
CA GLY A 84 -0.66 -14.12 -7.70
C GLY A 84 -0.93 -13.22 -6.48
N ALA A 85 0.10 -12.57 -5.92
CA ALA A 85 -0.06 -11.68 -4.77
C ALA A 85 -0.93 -10.48 -5.13
N ARG A 86 -1.82 -10.09 -4.21
CA ARG A 86 -2.75 -8.99 -4.38
C ARG A 86 -2.54 -7.98 -3.26
N PHE A 87 -2.46 -6.72 -3.65
CA PHE A 87 -2.40 -5.59 -2.74
C PHE A 87 -3.69 -4.81 -2.85
N TRP A 88 -4.27 -4.44 -1.71
CA TRP A 88 -5.40 -3.52 -1.61
C TRP A 88 -5.02 -2.39 -0.65
N SER A 89 -5.26 -1.15 -1.07
CA SER A 89 -5.20 0.01 -0.17
C SER A 89 -6.23 -0.10 0.95
N GLN A 90 -6.02 0.65 2.04
CA GLN A 90 -6.99 0.72 3.12
C GLN A 90 -8.36 1.23 2.63
N GLU A 91 -8.37 2.13 1.65
CA GLU A 91 -9.62 2.61 1.05
C GLU A 91 -10.31 1.54 0.21
N THR A 92 -9.57 0.70 -0.51
CA THR A 92 -10.15 -0.45 -1.22
C THR A 92 -10.88 -1.38 -0.24
N PHE A 93 -10.27 -1.69 0.91
CA PHE A 93 -10.95 -2.47 1.94
C PHE A 93 -12.24 -1.79 2.44
N ARG A 94 -12.24 -0.46 2.63
CA ARG A 94 -13.45 0.29 3.01
C ARG A 94 -14.53 0.24 1.92
N ILE A 95 -14.17 0.39 0.66
CA ILE A 95 -15.10 0.30 -0.48
C ILE A 95 -15.81 -1.06 -0.49
N PHE A 96 -15.07 -2.15 -0.25
CA PHE A 96 -15.62 -3.51 -0.19
C PHE A 96 -16.27 -3.88 1.15
N GLY A 97 -16.23 -2.99 2.16
CA GLY A 97 -16.75 -3.27 3.50
C GLY A 97 -16.00 -4.40 4.22
N CYS A 98 -14.70 -4.55 3.97
CA CYS A 98 -13.87 -5.62 4.51
C CYS A 98 -12.89 -5.12 5.58
N ASP A 99 -12.55 -6.00 6.51
CA ASP A 99 -11.48 -5.77 7.49
C ASP A 99 -10.15 -6.31 6.92
N PRO A 100 -9.12 -5.45 6.71
CA PRO A 100 -7.82 -5.86 6.19
C PRO A 100 -7.08 -6.88 7.08
N GLU A 101 -7.40 -6.96 8.37
CA GLU A 101 -6.79 -7.94 9.28
C GLU A 101 -7.40 -9.32 9.15
N ARG A 102 -8.63 -9.41 8.62
CA ARG A 102 -9.39 -10.66 8.51
C ARG A 102 -9.40 -11.23 7.11
N VAL A 103 -9.30 -10.37 6.09
CA VAL A 103 -9.46 -10.76 4.69
C VAL A 103 -8.16 -10.54 3.94
N LYS A 104 -7.60 -11.63 3.41
CA LYS A 104 -6.59 -11.58 2.36
C LYS A 104 -7.28 -11.90 1.04
N PRO A 105 -7.64 -10.90 0.23
CA PRO A 105 -8.52 -11.12 -0.91
C PRO A 105 -7.81 -12.00 -1.95
N THR A 106 -8.32 -13.22 -2.14
CA THR A 106 -7.97 -14.04 -3.31
C THR A 106 -8.81 -13.63 -4.52
N TRP A 107 -8.47 -14.13 -5.71
CA TRP A 107 -9.30 -13.89 -6.89
C TRP A 107 -10.74 -14.38 -6.69
N SER A 108 -10.92 -15.54 -6.05
CA SER A 108 -12.24 -16.10 -5.77
C SER A 108 -13.05 -15.18 -4.86
N ASP A 109 -12.44 -14.70 -3.77
CA ASP A 109 -13.13 -13.81 -2.82
C ASP A 109 -13.58 -12.49 -3.46
N ILE A 110 -12.77 -11.97 -4.39
CA ILE A 110 -13.10 -10.76 -5.14
C ILE A 110 -14.28 -11.04 -6.08
N LEU A 111 -14.19 -12.11 -6.87
CA LEU A 111 -15.20 -12.44 -7.87
C LEU A 111 -16.55 -12.82 -7.26
N GLU A 112 -16.55 -13.47 -6.08
CA GLU A 112 -17.77 -13.77 -5.32
C GLU A 112 -18.53 -12.51 -4.91
N ARG A 113 -17.80 -11.43 -4.60
CA ARG A 113 -18.38 -10.12 -4.27
C ARG A 113 -18.84 -9.35 -5.50
N VAL A 114 -18.34 -9.66 -6.69
CA VAL A 114 -18.86 -9.06 -7.93
C VAL A 114 -20.29 -9.53 -8.14
N HIS A 115 -21.18 -8.60 -8.49
CA HIS A 115 -22.57 -8.90 -8.80
C HIS A 115 -22.64 -9.99 -9.89
N PRO A 116 -23.51 -11.02 -9.76
CA PRO A 116 -23.49 -12.19 -10.65
C PRO A 116 -23.51 -11.88 -12.15
N GLU A 117 -24.25 -10.84 -12.54
CA GLU A 117 -24.35 -10.37 -13.93
C GLU A 117 -23.06 -9.76 -14.47
N ASP A 118 -22.21 -9.20 -13.61
CA ASP A 118 -21.01 -8.48 -14.00
C ASP A 118 -19.76 -9.39 -13.97
N ARG A 119 -19.85 -10.57 -13.34
CA ARG A 119 -18.74 -11.53 -13.21
C ARG A 119 -18.10 -11.92 -14.54
N PRO A 120 -18.86 -12.24 -15.62
CA PRO A 120 -18.24 -12.61 -16.90
C PRO A 120 -17.36 -11.50 -17.48
N ALA A 121 -17.80 -10.25 -17.37
CA ALA A 121 -17.06 -9.09 -17.87
C ALA A 121 -15.78 -8.84 -17.04
N VAL A 122 -15.84 -9.00 -15.72
CA VAL A 122 -14.67 -8.88 -14.83
C VAL A 122 -13.64 -9.97 -15.10
N VAL A 123 -14.06 -11.21 -15.35
CA VAL A 123 -13.16 -12.31 -15.72
C VAL A 123 -12.49 -12.04 -17.06
N GLN A 124 -13.26 -11.68 -18.07
CA GLN A 124 -12.74 -11.34 -19.40
C GLN A 124 -11.72 -10.20 -19.34
N ARG A 125 -12.00 -9.17 -18.52
CA ARG A 125 -11.07 -8.06 -18.30
C ARG A 125 -9.75 -8.54 -17.67
N ALA A 126 -9.78 -9.38 -16.64
CA ALA A 126 -8.56 -9.87 -16.01
C ALA A 126 -7.69 -10.69 -16.98
N GLU A 127 -8.31 -11.50 -17.85
CA GLU A 127 -7.59 -12.21 -18.92
C GLU A 127 -6.98 -11.23 -19.95
N MET A 128 -7.73 -10.19 -20.33
CA MET A 128 -7.25 -9.15 -21.23
C MET A 128 -6.04 -8.39 -20.65
N GLU A 129 -6.11 -7.99 -19.38
CA GLU A 129 -5.06 -7.23 -18.69
C GLU A 129 -3.72 -7.98 -18.68
N THR A 130 -3.76 -9.30 -18.59
CA THR A 130 -2.56 -10.14 -18.57
C THR A 130 -2.00 -10.48 -19.96
N THR A 131 -2.70 -10.12 -21.03
CA THR A 131 -2.33 -10.54 -22.39
C THR A 131 -2.10 -9.37 -23.35
N GLN A 132 -2.84 -8.28 -23.21
CA GLN A 132 -2.92 -7.25 -24.24
C GLN A 132 -2.02 -6.02 -24.03
N ARG A 133 -1.32 -5.91 -22.88
CA ARG A 133 -0.41 -4.78 -22.56
C ARG A 133 -1.05 -3.40 -22.77
N VAL A 134 -2.35 -3.28 -22.51
CA VAL A 134 -3.10 -2.03 -22.63
C VAL A 134 -3.82 -1.72 -21.34
N ASP A 135 -4.09 -0.42 -21.15
CA ASP A 135 -4.95 0.06 -20.08
C ASP A 135 -6.37 -0.48 -20.25
N SER A 136 -7.04 -0.68 -19.12
CA SER A 136 -8.38 -1.25 -19.08
C SER A 136 -9.29 -0.45 -18.17
N GLU A 137 -10.56 -0.34 -18.56
CA GLU A 137 -11.60 0.41 -17.84
C GLU A 137 -12.90 -0.39 -17.80
N ILE A 138 -13.61 -0.39 -16.67
CA ILE A 138 -14.84 -1.15 -16.46
C ILE A 138 -15.66 -0.52 -15.33
N ASP A 139 -16.96 -0.42 -15.57
CA ASP A 139 -17.96 -0.20 -14.53
C ASP A 139 -18.54 -1.56 -14.13
N PHE A 140 -18.60 -1.86 -12.83
CA PHE A 140 -19.20 -3.09 -12.32
C PHE A 140 -19.78 -2.88 -10.93
N ARG A 141 -20.65 -3.80 -10.51
CA ARG A 141 -21.27 -3.77 -9.18
C ARG A 141 -20.60 -4.77 -8.25
N VAL A 142 -20.52 -4.39 -6.99
CA VAL A 142 -20.12 -5.28 -5.90
C VAL A 142 -21.22 -5.39 -4.87
N VAL A 143 -21.37 -6.58 -4.30
CA VAL A 143 -22.26 -6.90 -3.20
C VAL A 143 -21.43 -6.90 -1.91
N LEU A 144 -21.83 -6.02 -0.99
CA LEU A 144 -21.20 -5.87 0.32
C LEU A 144 -21.64 -6.98 1.28
N PRO A 145 -20.92 -7.18 2.41
CA PRO A 145 -21.32 -8.17 3.42
C PRO A 145 -22.71 -7.96 4.01
N ASP A 146 -23.21 -6.72 4.02
CA ASP A 146 -24.56 -6.37 4.47
C ASP A 146 -25.64 -6.54 3.38
N GLY A 147 -25.25 -7.00 2.19
CA GLY A 147 -26.12 -7.15 1.01
C GLY A 147 -26.30 -5.87 0.18
N GLY A 148 -25.72 -4.75 0.61
CA GLY A 148 -25.74 -3.50 -0.15
C GLY A 148 -25.00 -3.63 -1.48
N ILE A 149 -25.44 -2.87 -2.49
CA ILE A 149 -24.77 -2.83 -3.80
C ILE A 149 -24.06 -1.48 -3.95
N LYS A 150 -22.78 -1.54 -4.31
CA LYS A 150 -22.00 -0.39 -4.77
C LYS A 150 -21.69 -0.52 -6.26
N HIS A 151 -21.72 0.61 -6.96
CA HIS A 151 -21.23 0.74 -8.32
C HIS A 151 -19.79 1.23 -8.29
N LEU A 152 -18.88 0.43 -8.83
CA LEU A 152 -17.47 0.73 -8.89
C LEU A 152 -17.06 1.06 -10.31
N HIS A 153 -16.19 2.05 -10.43
CA HIS A 153 -15.47 2.38 -11.63
C HIS A 153 -14.00 1.99 -11.45
N SER A 154 -13.46 1.12 -12.30
CA SER A 154 -12.08 0.65 -12.19
C SER A 154 -11.28 0.98 -13.44
N ILE A 155 -10.09 1.52 -13.22
CA ILE A 155 -9.06 1.73 -14.25
C ILE A 155 -7.81 0.96 -13.83
N ALA A 156 -7.17 0.27 -14.78
CA ALA A 156 -5.93 -0.46 -14.51
C ALA A 156 -4.91 -0.29 -15.63
N HIS A 157 -3.65 -0.43 -15.26
CA HIS A 157 -2.47 -0.30 -16.10
C HIS A 157 -1.53 -1.49 -15.88
N PRO A 158 -1.07 -2.17 -16.94
CA PRO A 158 -0.08 -3.24 -16.84
C PRO A 158 1.34 -2.67 -16.69
N VAL A 159 2.04 -3.08 -15.64
CA VAL A 159 3.45 -2.78 -15.39
C VAL A 159 4.33 -3.88 -15.96
N MET A 160 5.32 -3.49 -16.76
CA MET A 160 6.22 -4.41 -17.46
C MET A 160 7.64 -4.33 -16.92
N ASP A 161 8.40 -5.42 -17.04
CA ASP A 161 9.85 -5.41 -16.81
C ASP A 161 10.63 -4.91 -18.04
N GLU A 162 11.97 -4.88 -17.93
CA GLU A 162 12.87 -4.48 -19.01
C GLU A 162 12.76 -5.36 -20.28
N ALA A 163 12.25 -6.60 -20.15
CA ALA A 163 12.02 -7.50 -21.27
C ALA A 163 10.65 -7.29 -21.94
N GLY A 164 9.80 -6.40 -21.39
CA GLY A 164 8.45 -6.16 -21.89
C GLY A 164 7.41 -7.19 -21.42
N GLU A 165 7.75 -7.98 -20.40
CA GLU A 165 6.84 -8.96 -19.80
C GLU A 165 6.03 -8.30 -18.69
N ILE A 166 4.73 -8.57 -18.66
CA ILE A 166 3.84 -8.06 -17.60
C ILE A 166 4.27 -8.68 -16.26
N THR A 167 4.50 -7.83 -15.26
CA THR A 167 4.91 -8.23 -13.91
C THR A 167 3.84 -7.95 -12.87
N GLU A 168 3.07 -6.89 -13.08
CA GLU A 168 2.03 -6.45 -12.18
C GLU A 168 0.93 -5.73 -12.97
N ILE A 169 -0.31 -5.83 -12.50
CA ILE A 169 -1.42 -4.96 -12.91
C ILE A 169 -1.71 -4.04 -11.74
N VAL A 170 -1.60 -2.73 -11.93
CA VAL A 170 -1.94 -1.73 -10.92
C VAL A 170 -3.21 -1.01 -11.32
N GLY A 171 -4.06 -0.66 -10.37
CA GLY A 171 -5.31 0.02 -10.68
C GLY A 171 -5.90 0.83 -9.54
N THR A 172 -6.93 1.57 -9.89
CA THR A 172 -7.74 2.37 -8.98
C THR A 172 -9.20 1.96 -9.10
N LEU A 173 -9.91 1.91 -7.98
CA LEU A 173 -11.35 1.67 -7.86
C LEU A 173 -11.99 2.90 -7.24
N MET A 174 -13.02 3.44 -7.87
CA MET A 174 -13.79 4.57 -7.35
C MET A 174 -15.21 4.12 -7.07
N ASP A 175 -15.76 4.47 -5.90
CA ASP A 175 -17.18 4.31 -5.64
C ASP A 175 -17.97 5.40 -6.36
N VAL A 176 -18.72 5.02 -7.39
CA VAL A 176 -19.55 5.92 -8.20
C VAL A 176 -21.04 5.74 -7.91
N THR A 177 -21.40 5.09 -6.79
CA THR A 177 -22.78 4.78 -6.43
C THR A 177 -23.65 6.03 -6.32
N GLU A 178 -23.19 7.05 -5.61
CA GLU A 178 -23.95 8.30 -5.45
C GLU A 178 -24.14 9.02 -6.79
N ARG A 179 -23.10 9.05 -7.62
CA ARG A 179 -23.14 9.61 -8.97
C ARG A 179 -24.17 8.90 -9.85
N LYS A 180 -24.13 7.56 -9.92
CA LYS A 180 -25.09 6.76 -10.71
C LYS A 180 -26.53 6.94 -10.19
N ARG A 181 -26.74 7.04 -8.88
CA ARG A 181 -28.07 7.31 -8.30
C ARG A 181 -28.60 8.69 -8.69
N ALA A 182 -27.75 9.71 -8.67
CA ALA A 182 -28.12 11.06 -9.07
C ALA A 182 -28.45 11.14 -10.58
N GLU A 183 -27.66 10.47 -11.43
CA GLU A 183 -27.92 10.36 -12.88
C GLU A 183 -29.27 9.69 -13.16
N ALA A 184 -29.56 8.55 -12.50
CA ALA A 184 -30.82 7.83 -12.67
C ALA A 184 -32.05 8.65 -12.27
N LEU A 185 -31.93 9.49 -11.23
CA LEU A 185 -33.03 10.37 -10.81
C LEU A 185 -33.32 11.45 -11.86
N ARG A 186 -32.27 12.08 -12.43
CA ARG A 186 -32.40 13.09 -13.48
C ARG A 186 -33.01 12.53 -14.77
N ASP A 187 -32.59 11.33 -15.17
CA ASP A 187 -33.11 10.66 -16.37
C ASP A 187 -34.57 10.23 -16.18
N GLY A 188 -34.96 9.86 -14.95
CA GLY A 188 -36.35 9.54 -14.60
C GLY A 188 -37.27 10.76 -14.58
N GLU A 189 -36.77 11.93 -14.16
CA GLU A 189 -37.51 13.19 -14.19
C GLU A 189 -37.67 13.74 -15.61
N SER A 190 -36.66 13.58 -16.48
CA SER A 190 -36.69 14.06 -17.87
C SER A 190 -37.60 13.22 -18.79
N ARG A 191 -38.06 12.04 -18.33
CA ARG A 191 -38.99 11.16 -19.05
C ARG A 191 -40.46 11.30 -18.62
N LYS A 192 -40.76 12.19 -17.67
CA LYS A 192 -42.12 12.55 -17.26
C LYS A 192 -42.56 13.85 -17.90
#